data_AF-A0A3D2MXR2-F1
#
_entry.id   AF-A0A3D2MXR2-F1
#
_cell.length_a   1.000
_cell.length_b   1.000
_cell.length_c   1.000
_cell.angle_alpha   90.00
_cell.angle_beta   90.00
_cell.angle_gamma   90.00
#
_symmetry.space_group_name_H-M   'P 1'
#
loop_
_entity.id
_entity.type
_entity.pdbx_description
1 polymer ?
#
loop_
_entity_poly.entity_id
_entity_poly.type
_entity_poly.pdbx_seq_one_letter_code
_entity_poly.pdbx_strand_id
1 'polypeptide(L)' 'MEVTAELSYALNTFYFLVCGALVMWMAAGFAMLEAGLVRGKNTTEILTKNVVLFAVACTMYMVV' A
#
# COMPACT_ATOMS: atom_id res chain seq x y z
N MET A 1 -6.67 1.24 -36.87
CA MET A 1 -7.53 1.17 -35.66
C MET A 1 -7.03 0.15 -34.63
N GLU A 2 -5.96 -0.63 -34.93
CA GLU A 2 -5.35 -1.58 -33.98
C GLU A 2 -4.28 -0.95 -33.07
N VAL A 3 -3.43 -0.04 -33.58
CA VAL A 3 -2.38 0.61 -32.78
C VAL A 3 -2.94 1.40 -31.60
N THR A 4 -4.12 2.00 -31.77
CA THR A 4 -4.82 2.72 -30.70
C THR A 4 -5.31 1.79 -29.59
N ALA A 5 -5.66 0.54 -29.91
CA ALA A 5 -6.11 -0.44 -28.93
C ALA A 5 -4.95 -0.94 -28.04
N GLU A 6 -3.81 -1.27 -28.66
CA GLU A 6 -2.59 -1.68 -27.95
C GLU A 6 -2.04 -0.56 -27.07
N LEU A 7 -2.03 0.68 -27.57
CA LEU A 7 -1.57 1.84 -26.81
C LEU A 7 -2.49 2.13 -25.61
N SER A 8 -3.81 2.05 -25.78
CA SER A 8 -4.77 2.18 -24.68
C SER A 8 -4.63 1.04 -23.66
N TYR A 9 -4.38 -0.19 -24.11
CA TYR A 9 -4.16 -1.32 -23.21
C TYR A 9 -2.89 -1.16 -22.37
N ALA A 10 -1.79 -0.75 -22.99
CA ALA A 10 -0.53 -0.47 -22.31
C ALA A 10 -0.66 0.66 -21.28
N LEU A 11 -1.32 1.76 -21.65
CA LEU A 11 -1.56 2.90 -20.75
C LEU A 11 -2.48 2.54 -19.59
N ASN A 12 -3.56 1.80 -19.84
CA ASN A 12 -4.46 1.34 -18.77
C ASN A 12 -3.77 0.42 -17.78
N THR A 13 -2.93 -0.51 -18.27
CA THR A 13 -2.16 -1.42 -17.41
C THR A 13 -1.12 -0.67 -16.60
N PHE A 14 -0.40 0.27 -17.22
CA PHE A 14 0.56 1.12 -16.54
C PHE A 14 -0.11 1.98 -15.45
N TYR A 15 -1.23 2.61 -15.79
CA TYR A 15 -2.01 3.39 -14.84
C TYR A 15 -2.48 2.54 -13.65
N PHE A 16 -2.94 1.31 -13.90
CA PHE A 16 -3.33 0.37 -12.85
C PHE A 16 -2.17 0.02 -11.90
N LEU A 17 -0.97 -0.20 -12.44
CA LEU A 17 0.23 -0.46 -11.62
C LEU A 17 0.62 0.77 -10.78
N VAL A 18 0.55 1.97 -11.34
CA VAL A 18 0.83 3.22 -10.63
C VAL A 18 -0.19 3.46 -9.51
N CYS A 19 -1.49 3.24 -9.80
CA CYS A 19 -2.54 3.31 -8.79
C CYS A 19 -2.32 2.27 -7.68
N GLY A 20 -1.92 1.04 -8.01
CA GLY A 20 -1.59 0.01 -7.03
C GLY A 20 -0.42 0.41 -6.12
N ALA A 21 0.63 1.01 -6.68
CA ALA A 21 1.77 1.52 -5.90
C ALA A 21 1.35 2.66 -4.94
N LEU A 22 0.46 3.55 -5.37
CA LEU A 22 -0.07 4.62 -4.52
C LEU A 22 -0.93 4.10 -3.36
N VAL A 23 -1.71 3.04 -3.58
CA VAL A 23 -2.49 2.40 -2.51
C VAL A 23 -1.58 1.77 -1.45
N MET A 24 -0.48 1.13 -1.86
CA MET A 24 0.50 0.57 -0.91
C MET A 24 1.13 1.66 -0.02
N TRP A 25 1.28 2.89 -0.54
CA TRP A 25 1.79 4.03 0.23
C TRP A 25 0.85 4.47 1.37
N MET A 26 -0.46 4.16 1.30
CA MET A 26 -1.40 4.48 2.38
C MET A 26 -1.08 3.75 3.69
N ALA A 27 -0.50 2.55 3.62
CA ALA A 27 -0.12 1.79 4.82
C ALA A 27 0.96 2.51 5.64
N ALA A 28 1.93 3.13 4.97
CA ALA A 28 2.95 3.96 5.64
C ALA A 28 2.34 5.24 6.23
N GLY A 29 1.36 5.85 5.54
CA GLY A 29 0.61 7.01 6.04
C GLY A 29 -0.17 6.72 7.31
N PHE A 30 -0.88 5.59 7.37
CA PHE A 30 -1.61 5.15 8.57
C PHE A 30 -0.68 4.86 9.74
N ALA A 31 0.45 4.19 9.48
CA ALA A 31 1.44 3.89 10.50
C ALA A 31 2.00 5.16 11.17
N MET A 32 2.21 6.24 10.40
CA MET A 32 2.68 7.53 10.94
C MET A 32 1.60 8.30 11.70
N LEU A 33 0.32 8.20 11.30
CA LEU A 33 -0.79 8.82 12.05
C LEU A 33 -0.98 8.18 13.43
N GLU A 34 -0.96 6.84 13.50
CA GLU A 34 -1.10 6.13 14.78
C GLU A 34 0.12 6.30 15.69
N ALA A 35 1.31 6.43 15.11
CA ALA A 35 2.54 6.75 15.84
C ALA A 35 2.49 8.16 16.48
N GLY A 36 1.88 9.14 15.81
CA GLY A 36 1.76 10.53 16.30
C GLY A 36 0.67 10.74 17.35
N LEU A 37 -0.37 9.91 17.37
CA LEU A 37 -1.48 9.98 18.33
C LEU A 37 -1.16 9.32 19.68
N VAL A 38 -0.10 8.52 19.75
CA VAL A 38 0.30 7.77 20.95
C VAL A 38 1.43 8.47 21.68
N ARG A 39 1.43 8.37 23.02
CA ARG A 39 2.48 8.93 23.88
C ARG A 39 3.85 8.37 23.45
N GLY A 40 4.83 9.26 23.26
CA GLY A 40 6.16 8.95 22.70
C GLY A 40 6.87 7.70 23.24
N LYS A 41 6.65 7.37 24.51
CA LYS A 41 7.22 6.16 25.16
C LYS A 41 6.70 4.83 24.60
N ASN A 42 5.58 4.81 23.88
CA ASN A 42 4.98 3.62 23.28
C ASN A 42 4.91 3.67 21.75
N THR A 43 5.45 4.72 21.12
CA THR A 43 5.35 4.95 19.67
C THR A 43 6.02 3.85 18.84
N THR A 44 7.15 3.31 19.31
CA THR A 44 7.85 2.19 18.64
C THR A 44 7.01 0.91 18.61
N GLU A 45 6.27 0.63 19.67
CA GLU A 45 5.47 -0.60 19.79
C GLU A 45 4.24 -0.57 18.86
N ILE A 46 3.61 0.61 18.72
CA ILE A 46 2.52 0.84 17.76
C ILE A 46 3.01 0.76 16.32
N LEU A 47 4.19 1.33 16.03
CA LEU A 47 4.79 1.26 14.70
C LEU A 47 5.08 -0.20 14.30
N THR A 48 5.63 -1.00 15.22
CA THR A 48 5.88 -2.43 14.98
C THR A 48 4.59 -3.19 14.72
N LYS A 49 3.51 -2.92 15.48
CA LYS A 49 2.20 -3.53 15.25
C LYS A 49 1.66 -3.25 13.85
N ASN A 50 1.74 -2.01 13.37
CA ASN A 50 1.26 -1.65 12.03
C ASN A 50 2.06 -2.33 10.91
N VAL A 51 3.38 -2.41 11.05
CA VAL A 51 4.22 -3.11 10.06
C VAL A 51 3.90 -4.60 10.01
N VAL A 52 3.70 -5.23 11.17
CA VAL A 52 3.32 -6.65 11.24
C VAL A 52 1.93 -6.86 10.62
N LEU A 53 0.97 -5.98 10.89
CA LEU A 53 -0.38 -6.08 10.33
C LEU A 53 -0.37 -5.95 8.80
N PHE A 54 0.47 -5.05 8.26
CA PHE A 54 0.68 -4.92 6.82
C PHE A 54 1.34 -6.17 6.21
N ALA A 55 2.38 -6.70 6.84
CA ALA A 55 3.05 -7.92 6.38
C ALA A 55 2.09 -9.12 6.37
N VAL A 56 1.30 -9.31 7.42
CA VAL A 56 0.30 -10.38 7.52
C VAL A 56 -0.81 -10.19 6.48
N ALA A 57 -1.30 -8.96 6.25
CA ALA A 57 -2.30 -8.67 5.24
C ALA A 57 -1.81 -9.00 3.82
N CYS A 58 -0.58 -8.62 3.46
CA CYS A 58 0.02 -8.98 2.18
C CYS A 58 0.19 -10.50 2.04
N THR A 59 0.57 -11.19 3.12
CA THR A 59 0.74 -12.65 3.10
C THR A 59 -0.61 -13.35 2.93
N MET A 60 -1.66 -12.92 3.64
CA MET A 60 -3.01 -13.44 3.49
C MET A 60 -3.59 -13.20 2.09
N TYR A 61 -3.33 -12.03 1.48
CA TYR A 61 -3.75 -11.75 0.10
C TYR A 61 -3.08 -12.66 -0.94
N MET A 62 -1.89 -13.21 -0.65
CA MET A 62 -1.28 -14.21 -1.52
C MET A 62 -1.77 -15.63 -1.26
N VAL A 63 -2.27 -15.91 -0.05
CA VAL A 63 -2.73 -17.24 0.35
C VAL A 63 -4.20 -17.47 -0.04
N VAL A 64 -5.01 -16.41 -0.08
CA VAL A 64 -6.45 -16.43 -0.40
C VAL A 64 -6.70 -15.71 -1.72
#